data_AF-A0A1Q3KH46-F1
#
_entry.id   AF-A0A1Q3KH46-F1
#
_cell.length_a   1.000
_cell.length_b   1.000
_cell.length_c   1.000
_cell.angle_alpha   90.00
_cell.angle_beta   90.00
_cell.angle_gamma   90.00
#
_symmetry.space_group_name_H-M   'P 1'
#
loop_
_entity.id
_entity.type
_entity.pdbx_description
1 polymer ?
#
loop_
_entity_poly.entity_id
_entity_poly.type
_entity_poly.pdbx_seq_one_letter_code
_entity_poly.pdbx_strand_id
1 'polypeptide(L)'
;MSGKSKIARLVGKMALVMMLWASFGGIAEARTGKVDLTMSGDEGMQADLKSLVESTDKSQPLTGDGLSLLQGAQAMLSRMTGALRSRGFYDAEVSATVDGRPIADAAALDAIEAKPEGDTVAFAFDVKTGPRYRIGQLAIRPPGSATSLPDIDRAKLGIAPGDPADAGAIIGAQDKLLTELRQQGYALAAVKDREVVVDHATREADVTFIVESGPTARMGPVHFSGTEKIDTVWLQRRVPFKEGEPYTPAKVDELRGKLTSLGVFNAVRIRPATGLDANGELPIDVDLADRPQRSIGFGISYETQLGIAVDGFWVHRNLFGQAESLRLSAEINHIGQGDAVTDTGFAFRAAFRKPDWWLAGQDLRAEAAVLREVLPAYTRKGVIFGAGFDRTFSKSLQVRYGLAGEFSQITRNGITQDYQLLGIPLTVLYNKANSDMDPTRGYRLQLDITPWMDTGPSGNFFTVMRLTGRSYLDLGEPGRTVLATRASFGTEPATKINAIPPDKLFYAGGGGSVRGFVYQSAGPRDAFNNPLGGASVIEASVELRQRIGQSFGAVAFIDAGSAYPDYLPNFSLFAPRVGAGAGVRYYTDFGPIRFDVGIPLNRREGDPPFGVYVSLGQAF
;
A
#
# COMPACT_ATOMS: atom_id res chain seq x y z
N MET A 1 11.26 28.32 -66.84
CA MET A 1 12.46 28.04 -67.66
C MET A 1 13.68 28.62 -66.95
N SER A 2 14.85 28.00 -67.13
CA SER A 2 16.13 28.25 -66.44
C SER A 2 16.16 27.67 -65.01
N GLY A 3 17.00 26.70 -64.64
CA GLY A 3 18.31 26.35 -65.18
C GLY A 3 19.36 26.68 -64.12
N LYS A 4 20.02 25.63 -63.58
CA LYS A 4 21.36 25.68 -62.97
C LYS A 4 21.64 26.83 -61.97
N SER A 5 21.18 26.74 -60.72
CA SER A 5 21.66 27.66 -59.64
C SER A 5 21.36 27.22 -58.19
N LYS A 6 21.12 25.94 -57.88
CA LYS A 6 20.79 25.56 -56.48
C LYS A 6 21.74 24.56 -55.80
N ILE A 7 22.71 24.00 -56.51
CA ILE A 7 23.72 23.10 -55.89
C ILE A 7 25.00 23.86 -55.49
N ALA A 8 25.24 25.06 -56.02
CA ALA A 8 26.33 25.95 -55.58
C ALA A 8 25.98 26.84 -54.36
N ARG A 9 24.73 26.80 -53.87
CA ARG A 9 24.30 27.58 -52.69
C ARG A 9 24.18 26.77 -51.40
N LEU A 10 24.46 25.46 -51.44
CA LEU A 10 24.44 24.60 -50.26
C LEU A 10 25.85 24.39 -49.66
N VAL A 11 26.89 24.38 -50.51
CA VAL A 11 28.28 24.27 -50.06
C VAL A 11 28.81 25.60 -49.48
N GLY A 12 28.29 26.75 -49.95
CA GLY A 12 28.61 28.07 -49.39
C GLY A 12 27.86 28.46 -48.10
N LYS A 13 26.84 27.69 -47.69
CA LYS A 13 26.13 27.93 -46.41
C LYS A 13 26.54 26.98 -45.29
N MET A 14 27.18 25.85 -45.59
CA MET A 14 27.84 25.02 -44.56
C MET A 14 29.17 25.62 -44.09
N ALA A 15 29.89 26.36 -44.95
CA ALA A 15 31.12 27.05 -44.57
C ALA A 15 30.88 28.32 -43.71
N LEU A 16 29.70 28.93 -43.77
CA LEU A 16 29.36 30.12 -42.96
C LEU A 16 28.72 29.78 -41.61
N VAL A 17 28.21 28.55 -41.43
CA VAL A 17 27.75 28.06 -40.11
C VAL A 17 28.92 27.46 -39.32
N MET A 18 29.96 26.94 -39.98
CA MET A 18 31.23 26.57 -39.31
C MET A 18 32.16 27.77 -39.03
N MET A 19 31.98 28.93 -39.67
CA MET A 19 32.73 30.17 -39.37
C MET A 19 31.97 31.18 -38.49
N LEU A 20 30.82 30.80 -37.92
CA LEU A 20 30.20 31.48 -36.77
C LEU A 20 30.36 30.70 -35.45
N TRP A 21 31.14 29.62 -35.47
CA TRP A 21 31.59 28.85 -34.31
C TRP A 21 33.06 29.12 -33.94
N ALA A 22 33.62 30.25 -34.40
CA ALA A 22 34.96 30.73 -34.03
C ALA A 22 34.92 32.09 -33.30
N SER A 23 33.76 32.42 -32.73
CA SER A 23 33.57 33.56 -31.82
C SER A 23 32.54 33.22 -30.74
N PHE A 24 32.56 31.98 -30.25
CA PHE A 24 32.13 31.71 -28.89
C PHE A 24 33.37 31.83 -28.02
N GLY A 25 33.40 32.84 -27.15
CA GLY A 25 34.30 32.82 -26.00
C GLY A 25 34.19 31.45 -25.33
N GLY A 26 35.32 30.94 -24.84
CA GLY A 26 35.41 29.60 -24.26
C GLY A 26 34.17 29.28 -23.44
N ILE A 27 33.59 28.10 -23.65
CA ILE A 27 32.61 27.57 -22.70
C ILE A 27 33.40 27.43 -21.40
N ALA A 28 33.27 28.43 -20.53
CA ALA A 28 33.88 28.42 -19.22
C ALA A 28 33.40 27.14 -18.53
N GLU A 29 34.32 26.22 -18.23
CA GLU A 29 33.97 25.03 -17.47
C GLU A 29 33.54 25.49 -16.07
N ALA A 30 32.29 25.19 -15.71
CA ALA A 30 31.76 25.59 -14.42
C ALA A 30 32.63 25.00 -13.30
N ARG A 31 33.09 25.85 -12.38
CA ARG A 31 33.79 25.40 -11.19
C ARG A 31 32.82 24.61 -10.31
N THR A 32 33.36 23.66 -9.57
CA THR A 32 32.58 22.83 -8.62
C THR A 32 33.01 23.14 -7.20
N GLY A 33 32.08 23.14 -6.25
CA GLY A 33 32.33 23.39 -4.84
C GLY A 33 32.23 22.11 -4.02
N LYS A 34 33.16 21.90 -3.09
CA LYS A 34 33.11 20.81 -2.12
C LYS A 34 33.02 21.40 -0.71
N VAL A 35 32.12 20.85 0.10
CA VAL A 35 31.96 21.24 1.51
C VAL A 35 32.78 20.29 2.38
N ASP A 36 33.76 20.83 3.10
CA ASP A 36 34.50 20.13 4.14
C ASP A 36 34.00 20.60 5.50
N LEU A 37 33.29 19.72 6.22
CA LEU A 37 32.64 20.03 7.49
C LEU A 37 33.48 19.52 8.66
N THR A 38 33.95 20.43 9.52
CA THR A 38 34.49 20.13 10.84
C THR A 38 33.49 20.57 11.91
N MET A 39 33.30 19.72 12.91
CA MET A 39 32.35 20.02 13.99
C MET A 39 32.90 19.60 15.35
N SER A 40 32.63 20.41 16.36
CA SER A 40 32.90 20.11 17.77
C SER A 40 31.67 20.39 18.64
N GLY A 41 31.42 19.52 19.62
CA GLY A 41 30.27 19.60 20.53
C GLY A 41 29.37 18.37 20.46
N ASP A 42 28.07 18.57 20.17
CA ASP A 42 27.03 17.52 20.24
C ASP A 42 27.13 16.51 19.07
N GLU A 43 27.41 15.24 19.37
CA GLU A 43 27.58 14.17 18.37
C GLU A 43 26.30 13.89 17.57
N GLY A 44 25.11 14.06 18.17
CA GLY A 44 23.83 13.84 17.50
C GLY A 44 23.58 14.85 16.38
N MET A 45 23.96 16.11 16.61
CA MET A 45 23.87 17.17 15.61
C MET A 45 24.83 16.94 14.42
N GLN A 46 25.89 16.16 14.60
CA GLN A 46 26.87 15.89 13.55
C GLN A 46 26.25 15.12 12.39
N ALA A 47 25.47 14.09 12.73
CA ALA A 47 24.77 13.28 11.75
C ALA A 47 23.70 14.11 11.00
N ASP A 48 22.96 14.95 11.73
CA ASP A 48 21.92 15.82 11.16
C ASP A 48 22.51 16.86 10.18
N LEU A 49 23.61 17.53 10.54
CA LEU A 49 24.27 18.50 9.66
C LEU A 49 24.93 17.83 8.45
N LYS A 50 25.54 16.65 8.63
CA LYS A 50 26.09 15.89 7.51
C LYS A 50 25.01 15.51 6.51
N SER A 51 23.86 15.04 6.98
CA SER A 51 22.69 14.74 6.16
C SER A 51 22.13 15.98 5.44
N LEU A 52 22.10 17.13 6.12
CA LEU A 52 21.72 18.41 5.51
C LEU A 52 22.66 18.81 4.37
N VAL A 53 23.98 18.68 4.57
CA VAL A 53 24.98 18.97 3.55
C VAL A 53 24.81 18.02 2.36
N GLU A 54 24.72 16.71 2.60
CA GLU A 54 24.55 15.70 1.54
C GLU A 54 23.25 15.88 0.74
N SER A 55 22.15 16.21 1.40
CA SER A 55 20.85 16.45 0.73
C SER A 55 20.84 17.76 -0.06
N THR A 56 21.51 18.79 0.45
CA THR A 56 21.65 20.06 -0.25
C THR A 56 22.54 19.92 -1.47
N ASP A 57 23.69 19.24 -1.36
CA ASP A 57 24.60 18.99 -2.48
C ASP A 57 23.92 18.21 -3.62
N LYS A 58 23.03 17.27 -3.28
CA LYS A 58 22.22 16.55 -4.29
C LYS A 58 21.16 17.42 -4.98
N SER A 59 20.56 18.37 -4.28
CA SER A 59 19.42 19.17 -4.79
C SER A 59 19.85 20.48 -5.44
N GLN A 60 20.92 21.08 -4.93
CA GLN A 60 21.52 22.33 -5.38
C GLN A 60 23.05 22.17 -5.26
N PRO A 61 23.67 21.44 -6.20
CA PRO A 61 25.12 21.27 -6.20
C PRO A 61 25.79 22.64 -6.34
N LEU A 62 26.89 22.83 -5.62
CA LEU A 62 27.68 24.06 -5.68
C LEU A 62 28.43 24.09 -7.02
N THR A 63 27.81 24.58 -8.08
CA THR A 63 28.44 24.69 -9.40
C THR A 63 28.14 26.02 -10.05
N GLY A 64 29.10 26.56 -10.81
CA GLY A 64 28.93 27.81 -11.54
C GLY A 64 30.20 28.65 -11.62
N ASP A 65 30.02 29.96 -11.79
CA ASP A 65 31.09 30.94 -11.70
C ASP A 65 31.49 31.21 -10.24
N GLY A 66 32.54 32.02 -10.03
CA GLY A 66 33.08 32.27 -8.70
C GLY A 66 32.06 32.92 -7.74
N LEU A 67 31.22 33.81 -8.27
CA LEU A 67 30.16 34.47 -7.51
C LEU A 67 29.04 33.50 -7.10
N SER A 68 28.62 32.61 -8.01
CA SER A 68 27.59 31.61 -7.73
C SER A 68 28.03 30.62 -6.66
N LEU A 69 29.31 30.19 -6.70
CA LEU A 69 29.91 29.35 -5.66
C LEU A 69 29.93 30.04 -4.30
N LEU A 70 30.35 31.31 -4.25
CA LEU A 70 30.40 32.09 -3.02
C LEU A 70 28.99 32.28 -2.42
N GLN A 71 28.00 32.63 -3.24
CA GLN A 71 26.61 32.77 -2.82
C GLN A 71 26.03 31.43 -2.34
N GLY A 72 26.35 30.33 -3.03
CA GLY A 72 25.97 28.98 -2.62
C GLY A 72 26.55 28.59 -1.24
N ALA A 73 27.83 28.88 -1.01
CA ALA A 73 28.49 28.66 0.28
C ALA A 73 27.88 29.53 1.40
N GLN A 74 27.57 30.80 1.13
CA GLN A 74 26.88 31.68 2.09
C GLN A 74 25.45 31.22 2.39
N ALA A 75 24.73 30.71 1.38
CA ALA A 75 23.41 30.11 1.57
C ALA A 75 23.50 28.82 2.42
N MET A 76 24.51 27.98 2.20
CA MET A 76 24.78 26.79 3.01
C MET A 76 25.07 27.18 4.48
N LEU A 77 25.92 28.19 4.71
CA LEU A 77 26.22 28.71 6.04
C LEU A 77 24.94 29.13 6.78
N SER A 78 24.06 29.85 6.08
CA SER A 78 22.78 30.29 6.61
C SER A 78 21.84 29.12 6.93
N ARG A 79 21.79 28.09 6.08
CA ARG A 79 20.99 26.87 6.31
C ARG A 79 21.49 26.07 7.50
N MET A 80 22.81 25.90 7.65
CA MET A 80 23.41 25.20 8.80
C MET A 80 23.11 25.93 10.11
N THR A 81 23.26 27.25 10.12
CA THR A 81 22.92 28.09 11.29
C THR A 81 21.44 27.97 11.63
N GLY A 82 20.56 28.00 10.63
CA GLY A 82 19.12 27.79 10.81
C GLY A 82 18.79 26.41 11.36
N ALA A 83 19.46 25.35 10.87
CA ALA A 83 19.28 23.98 11.35
C ALA A 83 19.71 23.82 12.81
N LEU A 84 20.86 24.37 13.19
CA LEU A 84 21.36 24.39 14.57
C LEU A 84 20.36 25.08 15.51
N ARG A 85 19.90 26.27 15.14
CA ARG A 85 18.87 27.00 15.90
C ARG A 85 17.56 26.22 15.99
N SER A 86 17.13 25.55 14.92
CA SER A 86 15.91 24.74 14.92
C SER A 86 15.98 23.55 15.88
N ARG A 87 17.19 23.08 16.22
CA ARG A 87 17.41 22.00 17.19
C ARG A 87 17.71 22.52 18.60
N GLY A 88 17.71 23.84 18.82
CA GLY A 88 17.94 24.46 20.12
C GLY A 88 19.40 24.84 20.40
N PHE A 89 20.26 24.91 19.40
CA PHE A 89 21.64 25.40 19.54
C PHE A 89 21.73 26.88 19.15
N TYR A 90 21.28 27.76 20.03
CA TYR A 90 21.20 29.21 19.73
C TYR A 90 22.55 29.94 19.81
N ASP A 91 23.49 29.42 20.61
CA ASP A 91 24.87 29.91 20.72
C ASP A 91 25.83 29.24 19.74
N ALA A 92 25.31 28.47 18.77
CA ALA A 92 26.18 27.80 17.82
C ALA A 92 26.94 28.81 16.96
N GLU A 93 28.25 28.63 16.89
CA GLU A 93 29.12 29.39 16.00
C GLU A 93 29.36 28.57 14.73
N VAL A 94 29.01 29.15 13.58
CA VAL A 94 29.33 28.56 12.29
C VAL A 94 30.17 29.56 11.51
N SER A 95 31.35 29.11 11.09
CA SER A 95 32.23 29.88 10.22
C SER A 95 32.53 29.09 8.97
N ALA A 96 32.78 29.79 7.88
CA ALA A 96 33.12 29.17 6.60
C ALA A 96 34.24 29.95 5.93
N THR A 97 35.21 29.21 5.38
CA THR A 97 36.38 29.77 4.70
C THR A 97 36.63 29.09 3.36
N VAL A 98 37.24 29.83 2.44
CA VAL A 98 37.78 29.32 1.18
C VAL A 98 39.25 29.72 1.08
N ASP A 99 40.14 28.74 0.90
CA ASP A 99 41.60 28.92 0.97
C ASP A 99 42.05 29.75 2.20
N GLY A 100 41.43 29.50 3.36
CA GLY A 100 41.73 30.18 4.63
C GLY A 100 41.15 31.59 4.78
N ARG A 101 40.39 32.10 3.80
CA ARG A 101 39.74 33.41 3.84
C ARG A 101 38.25 33.28 4.19
N PRO A 102 37.69 34.07 5.13
CA PRO A 102 36.26 34.06 5.42
C PRO A 102 35.41 34.31 4.18
N ILE A 103 34.37 33.50 3.96
CA ILE A 103 33.48 33.66 2.78
C ILE A 103 32.63 34.94 2.81
N ALA A 104 32.66 35.70 3.90
CA ALA A 104 32.02 37.01 4.02
C ALA A 104 32.91 38.16 3.51
N ASP A 105 34.22 37.92 3.36
CA ASP A 105 35.17 38.95 2.95
C ASP A 105 35.21 39.08 1.42
N ALA A 106 35.44 40.30 0.93
CA ALA A 106 35.57 40.57 -0.51
C ALA A 106 36.69 39.74 -1.17
N ALA A 107 37.77 39.46 -0.42
CA ALA A 107 38.91 38.67 -0.88
C ALA A 107 38.59 37.17 -1.09
N ALA A 108 37.41 36.69 -0.65
CA ALA A 108 36.96 35.33 -0.91
C ALA A 108 36.62 35.10 -2.39
N LEU A 109 36.05 36.11 -3.05
CA LEU A 109 35.74 36.02 -4.48
C LEU A 109 37.03 35.93 -5.30
N ASP A 110 38.01 36.78 -5.00
CA ASP A 110 39.32 36.77 -5.66
C ASP A 110 40.03 35.41 -5.50
N ALA A 111 39.88 34.77 -4.34
CA ALA A 111 40.44 33.44 -4.07
C ALA A 111 39.81 32.34 -4.94
N ILE A 112 38.50 32.44 -5.20
CA ILE A 112 37.75 31.50 -6.03
C ILE A 112 38.10 31.72 -7.51
N GLU A 113 38.16 32.98 -7.94
CA GLU A 113 38.47 33.35 -9.33
C GLU A 113 39.93 33.07 -9.72
N ALA A 114 40.85 33.09 -8.75
CA ALA A 114 42.25 32.71 -8.95
C ALA A 114 42.44 31.22 -9.30
N LYS A 115 41.45 30.37 -9.04
CA LYS A 115 41.48 28.96 -9.46
C LYS A 115 41.01 28.81 -10.91
N PRO A 116 41.65 27.95 -11.71
CA PRO A 116 41.21 27.62 -13.06
C PRO A 116 39.72 27.25 -13.11
N GLU A 117 39.09 27.58 -14.22
CA GLU A 117 37.77 27.05 -14.57
C GLU A 117 37.87 25.52 -14.72
N GLY A 118 36.85 24.78 -14.26
CA GLY A 118 36.87 23.31 -14.17
C GLY A 118 37.41 22.71 -12.86
N ASP A 119 38.13 23.49 -12.04
CA ASP A 119 38.65 23.00 -10.75
C ASP A 119 37.58 22.91 -9.64
N THR A 120 37.84 22.04 -8.66
CA THR A 120 37.04 21.95 -7.44
C THR A 120 37.57 22.90 -6.36
N VAL A 121 36.68 23.74 -5.83
CA VAL A 121 36.93 24.69 -4.75
C VAL A 121 36.43 24.10 -3.44
N ALA A 122 37.32 23.90 -2.47
CA ALA A 122 36.95 23.42 -1.14
C ALA A 122 36.55 24.59 -0.22
N PHE A 123 35.38 24.47 0.40
CA PHE A 123 34.89 25.36 1.44
C PHE A 123 34.95 24.64 2.78
N ALA A 124 35.76 25.14 3.69
CA ALA A 124 35.88 24.59 5.03
C ALA A 124 34.87 25.27 5.96
N PHE A 125 33.91 24.48 6.46
CA PHE A 125 32.91 24.90 7.44
C PHE A 125 33.30 24.38 8.82
N ASP A 126 33.54 25.28 9.76
CA ASP A 126 33.79 24.95 11.16
C ASP A 126 32.57 25.29 12.00
N VAL A 127 32.00 24.27 12.65
CA VAL A 127 30.81 24.37 13.49
C VAL A 127 31.18 24.05 14.94
N LYS A 128 30.87 24.98 15.84
CA LYS A 128 30.87 24.74 17.28
C LYS A 128 29.43 24.81 17.77
N THR A 129 28.87 23.66 18.16
CA THR A 129 27.43 23.60 18.47
C THR A 129 27.08 24.38 19.74
N GLY A 130 28.02 24.50 20.68
CA GLY A 130 27.72 25.01 22.02
C GLY A 130 26.74 24.10 22.78
N PRO A 131 26.24 24.55 23.94
CA PRO A 131 25.24 23.84 24.71
C PRO A 131 23.87 23.89 24.04
N ARG A 132 23.09 22.82 24.20
CA ARG A 132 21.69 22.78 23.75
C ARG A 132 20.78 23.46 24.76
N TYR A 133 19.97 24.40 24.29
CA TYR A 133 18.99 25.12 25.10
C TYR A 133 17.81 24.20 25.44
N ARG A 134 17.18 24.48 26.58
CA ARG A 134 16.03 23.73 27.07
C ARG A 134 14.80 24.63 27.13
N ILE A 135 13.61 24.03 27.13
CA ILE A 135 12.37 24.76 27.37
C ILE A 135 12.36 25.20 28.83
N GLY A 136 12.31 26.51 29.08
CA GLY A 136 12.23 27.06 30.44
C GLY A 136 10.79 26.99 30.92
N GLN A 137 9.94 27.85 30.36
CA GLN A 137 8.51 27.88 30.62
C GLN A 137 7.70 27.46 29.38
N LEU A 138 6.62 26.70 29.62
CA LEU A 138 5.57 26.46 28.64
C LEU A 138 4.26 27.11 29.10
N ALA A 139 3.85 28.15 28.38
CA ALA A 139 2.63 28.89 28.65
C ALA A 139 1.62 28.76 27.50
N ILE A 140 0.33 28.73 27.86
CA ILE A 140 -0.78 28.76 26.92
C ILE A 140 -1.71 29.86 27.40
N ARG A 141 -2.00 30.84 26.55
CA ARG A 141 -2.78 32.03 26.92
C ARG A 141 -3.80 32.35 25.84
N PRO A 142 -4.97 32.90 26.21
CA PRO A 142 -5.91 33.45 25.24
C PRO A 142 -5.34 34.71 24.56
N PRO A 143 -5.81 35.09 23.37
CA PRO A 143 -5.52 36.40 22.81
C PRO A 143 -6.16 37.51 23.68
N GLY A 144 -5.36 38.48 24.11
CA GLY A 144 -5.83 39.61 24.91
C GLY A 144 -6.19 39.26 26.36
N SER A 145 -7.02 40.09 27.00
CA SER A 145 -7.36 40.02 28.43
C SER A 145 -8.67 39.27 28.75
N ALA A 146 -9.39 38.80 27.74
CA ALA A 146 -10.75 38.27 27.91
C ALA A 146 -10.93 36.94 27.16
N THR A 147 -10.76 35.83 27.89
CA THR A 147 -11.50 34.54 27.82
C THR A 147 -10.67 33.50 28.60
N SER A 148 -11.22 32.82 29.60
CA SER A 148 -10.51 31.67 30.19
C SER A 148 -10.49 30.53 29.18
N LEU A 149 -9.30 30.01 28.87
CA LEU A 149 -9.16 28.82 28.03
C LEU A 149 -9.84 27.61 28.71
N PRO A 150 -10.36 26.65 27.92
CA PRO A 150 -10.76 25.36 28.47
C PRO A 150 -9.57 24.65 29.11
N ASP A 151 -9.86 23.64 29.93
CA ASP A 151 -8.81 22.81 30.51
C ASP A 151 -8.04 22.07 29.41
N ILE A 152 -6.72 22.21 29.42
CA ILE A 152 -5.83 21.64 28.41
C ILE A 152 -4.86 20.72 29.13
N ASP A 153 -4.95 19.44 28.82
CA ASP A 153 -4.00 18.45 29.31
C ASP A 153 -2.62 18.65 28.64
N ARG A 154 -1.75 19.37 29.35
CA ARG A 154 -0.39 19.69 28.87
C ARG A 154 0.47 18.45 28.65
N ALA A 155 0.18 17.35 29.35
CA ALA A 155 0.95 16.11 29.18
C ALA A 155 0.79 15.54 27.75
N LYS A 156 -0.34 15.80 27.09
CA LYS A 156 -0.59 15.35 25.71
C LYS A 156 0.18 16.14 24.65
N LEU A 157 0.74 17.32 24.98
CA LEU A 157 1.49 18.14 24.04
C LEU A 157 2.84 17.50 23.68
N GLY A 158 3.37 16.63 24.55
CA GLY A 158 4.62 15.92 24.34
C GLY A 158 5.85 16.83 24.40
N ILE A 159 5.72 17.98 25.06
CA ILE A 159 6.82 18.84 25.48
C ILE A 159 6.56 19.31 26.92
N ALA A 160 7.62 19.47 27.69
CA ALA A 160 7.59 19.97 29.06
C ALA A 160 8.81 20.88 29.33
N PRO A 161 8.74 21.74 30.36
CA PRO A 161 9.91 22.39 30.92
C PRO A 161 11.06 21.40 31.16
N GLY A 162 12.26 21.75 30.71
CA GLY A 162 13.48 20.92 30.76
C GLY A 162 13.77 20.12 29.48
N ASP A 163 12.79 19.92 28.61
CA ASP A 163 13.00 19.27 27.31
C ASP A 163 13.89 20.14 26.39
N PRO A 164 14.55 19.55 25.38
CA PRO A 164 15.31 20.34 24.41
C PRO A 164 14.41 21.35 23.66
N ALA A 165 14.92 22.57 23.44
CA ALA A 165 14.24 23.63 22.70
C ALA A 165 14.23 23.37 21.18
N ASP A 166 13.58 22.28 20.77
CA ASP A 166 13.49 21.82 19.39
C ASP A 166 12.25 22.42 18.70
N ALA A 167 12.47 23.15 17.61
CA ALA A 167 11.42 23.83 16.86
C ALA A 167 10.39 22.84 16.27
N GLY A 168 10.84 21.66 15.85
CA GLY A 168 9.95 20.61 15.34
C GLY A 168 9.03 20.06 16.44
N ALA A 169 9.59 19.82 17.63
CA ALA A 169 8.80 19.42 18.80
C ALA A 169 7.80 20.50 19.23
N ILE A 170 8.21 21.78 19.21
CA ILE A 170 7.34 22.93 19.53
C ILE A 170 6.19 23.07 18.52
N ILE A 171 6.47 22.96 17.21
CA ILE A 171 5.43 22.96 16.17
C ILE A 171 4.50 21.77 16.36
N GLY A 172 5.04 20.57 16.62
CA GLY A 172 4.21 19.38 16.88
C GLY A 172 3.33 19.52 18.12
N ALA A 173 3.80 20.21 19.16
CA ALA A 173 3.01 20.53 20.35
C ALA A 173 1.86 21.49 20.02
N GLN A 174 2.09 22.48 19.15
CA GLN A 174 1.05 23.38 18.64
C GLN A 174 -0.09 22.60 17.94
N ASP A 175 0.27 21.63 17.10
CA ASP A 175 -0.72 20.81 16.38
C ASP A 175 -1.50 19.89 17.33
N LYS A 176 -0.83 19.30 18.33
CA LYS A 176 -1.47 18.50 19.37
C LYS A 176 -2.40 19.33 20.25
N LEU A 177 -2.02 20.57 20.56
CA LEU A 177 -2.85 21.53 21.29
C LEU A 177 -4.15 21.82 20.55
N LEU A 178 -4.07 22.12 19.25
CA LEU A 178 -5.26 22.30 18.40
C LEU A 178 -6.10 21.02 18.31
N THR A 179 -5.45 19.86 18.24
CA THR A 179 -6.13 18.57 18.20
C THR A 179 -6.92 18.30 19.48
N GLU A 180 -6.32 18.55 20.64
CA GLU A 180 -6.98 18.41 21.95
C GLU A 180 -8.21 19.32 22.06
N LEU A 181 -8.06 20.60 21.71
CA LEU A 181 -9.18 21.56 21.72
C LEU A 181 -10.32 21.10 20.80
N ARG A 182 -9.99 20.65 19.59
CA ARG A 182 -10.99 20.13 18.64
C ARG A 182 -11.68 18.87 19.15
N GLN A 183 -10.96 17.98 19.86
CA GLN A 183 -11.54 16.80 20.49
C GLN A 183 -12.53 17.15 21.62
N GLN A 184 -12.30 18.27 22.30
CA GLN A 184 -13.22 18.82 23.31
C GLN A 184 -14.43 19.57 22.70
N GLY A 185 -14.51 19.67 21.37
CA GLY A 185 -15.63 20.31 20.65
C GLY A 185 -15.34 21.73 20.13
N TYR A 186 -14.14 22.25 20.35
CA TYR A 186 -13.72 23.57 19.86
C TYR A 186 -13.22 23.48 18.40
N ALA A 187 -14.14 23.28 17.47
CA ALA A 187 -13.81 23.00 16.07
C ALA A 187 -13.00 24.10 15.39
N LEU A 188 -13.26 25.36 15.76
CA LEU A 188 -12.63 26.56 15.20
C LEU A 188 -11.38 27.00 15.97
N ALA A 189 -10.85 26.15 16.86
CA ALA A 189 -9.65 26.47 17.61
C ALA A 189 -8.48 26.80 16.67
N ALA A 190 -7.78 27.89 16.99
CA ALA A 190 -6.67 28.42 16.22
C ALA A 190 -5.58 28.97 17.13
N VAL A 191 -4.32 28.77 16.74
CA VAL A 191 -3.17 29.45 17.36
C VAL A 191 -2.95 30.74 16.58
N LYS A 192 -3.13 31.89 17.25
CA LYS A 192 -2.96 33.22 16.65
C LYS A 192 -1.51 33.62 16.57
N ASP A 193 -0.75 33.22 17.58
CA ASP A 193 0.67 33.50 17.63
C ASP A 193 1.41 32.44 18.46
N ARG A 194 2.71 32.34 18.22
CA ARG A 194 3.64 31.52 18.98
C ARG A 194 4.89 32.33 19.25
N GLU A 195 5.04 32.74 20.49
CA GLU A 195 6.21 33.46 20.97
C GLU A 195 7.24 32.45 21.49
N VAL A 196 8.49 32.58 21.04
CA VAL A 196 9.64 31.83 21.56
C VAL A 196 10.70 32.85 21.97
N VAL A 197 10.87 33.03 23.27
CA VAL A 197 11.84 33.97 23.84
C VAL A 197 13.05 33.18 24.31
N VAL A 198 14.22 33.48 23.76
CA VAL A 198 15.48 32.80 24.10
C VAL A 198 16.24 33.65 25.10
N ASP A 199 16.51 33.10 26.28
CA ASP A 199 17.36 33.70 27.30
C ASP A 199 18.76 33.06 27.25
N HIS A 200 19.73 33.82 26.77
CA HIS A 200 21.12 33.37 26.65
C HIS A 200 21.85 33.27 28.00
N ALA A 201 21.35 33.92 29.06
CA ALA A 201 21.95 33.85 30.40
C ALA A 201 21.56 32.55 31.11
N THR A 202 20.30 32.14 31.02
CA THR A 202 19.81 30.88 31.60
C THR A 202 19.94 29.68 30.64
N ARG A 203 20.15 29.94 29.35
CA ARG A 203 20.15 28.96 28.25
C ARG A 203 18.81 28.25 28.11
N GLU A 204 17.74 29.00 28.30
CA GLU A 204 16.37 28.52 28.22
C GLU A 204 15.62 29.22 27.08
N ALA A 205 14.60 28.55 26.56
CA ALA A 205 13.65 29.08 25.61
C ALA A 205 12.24 29.00 26.20
N ASP A 206 11.63 30.14 26.44
CA ASP A 206 10.26 30.25 26.93
C ASP A 206 9.30 30.22 25.75
N VAL A 207 8.36 29.29 25.77
CA VAL A 207 7.39 29.07 24.70
C VAL A 207 6.00 29.47 25.18
N THR A 208 5.41 30.46 24.50
CA THR A 208 4.03 30.89 24.75
C THR A 208 3.18 30.67 23.51
N PHE A 209 2.15 29.83 23.63
CA PHE A 209 1.11 29.68 22.62
C PHE A 209 -0.05 30.64 22.89
N ILE A 210 -0.34 31.54 21.94
CA ILE A 210 -1.50 32.43 21.99
C ILE A 210 -2.64 31.76 21.22
N VAL A 211 -3.65 31.28 21.94
CA VAL A 211 -4.67 30.38 21.42
C VAL A 211 -6.07 30.97 21.55
N GLU A 212 -6.79 30.99 20.43
CA GLU A 212 -8.23 31.24 20.42
C GLU A 212 -8.94 29.89 20.34
N SER A 213 -9.64 29.48 21.41
CA SER A 213 -10.42 28.25 21.39
C SER A 213 -11.65 28.36 20.49
N GLY A 214 -12.24 29.55 20.39
CA GLY A 214 -13.56 29.75 19.81
C GLY A 214 -14.67 29.13 20.65
N PRO A 215 -15.92 29.16 20.15
CA PRO A 215 -17.06 28.51 20.80
C PRO A 215 -17.04 26.98 20.62
N THR A 216 -17.74 26.26 21.49
CA THR A 216 -18.04 24.83 21.27
C THR A 216 -18.97 24.68 20.07
N ALA A 217 -18.63 23.78 19.16
CA ALA A 217 -19.40 23.54 17.94
C ALA A 217 -20.31 22.31 18.05
N ARG A 218 -21.41 22.36 17.32
CA ARG A 218 -22.24 21.18 17.00
C ARG A 218 -22.03 20.78 15.55
N MET A 219 -22.34 19.54 15.19
CA MET A 219 -22.33 19.09 13.81
C MET A 219 -23.42 19.82 13.03
N GLY A 220 -23.05 20.46 11.92
CA GLY A 220 -23.99 21.12 11.03
C GLY A 220 -24.29 20.31 9.77
N PRO A 221 -25.03 20.92 8.82
CA PRO A 221 -25.41 20.28 7.59
C PRO A 221 -24.20 19.93 6.73
N VAL A 222 -24.32 18.81 6.01
CA VAL A 222 -23.30 18.33 5.06
C VAL A 222 -23.74 18.67 3.64
N HIS A 223 -22.90 19.38 2.89
CA HIS A 223 -23.16 19.71 1.49
C HIS A 223 -22.21 18.93 0.58
N PHE A 224 -22.75 18.19 -0.37
CA PHE A 224 -21.97 17.47 -1.37
C PHE A 224 -21.86 18.27 -2.66
N SER A 225 -20.64 18.40 -3.18
CA SER A 225 -20.34 19.07 -4.45
C SER A 225 -19.43 18.21 -5.34
N GLY A 226 -19.35 18.53 -6.63
CA GLY A 226 -18.37 17.92 -7.56
C GLY A 226 -18.74 16.54 -8.13
N THR A 227 -19.88 15.96 -7.74
CA THR A 227 -20.48 14.77 -8.37
C THR A 227 -21.82 15.12 -9.02
N GLU A 228 -21.97 14.79 -10.29
CA GLU A 228 -23.27 14.85 -10.99
C GLU A 228 -23.88 13.45 -11.19
N LYS A 229 -23.06 12.40 -11.05
CA LYS A 229 -23.43 11.04 -11.42
C LYS A 229 -23.93 10.22 -10.25
N ILE A 230 -23.64 10.64 -9.02
CA ILE A 230 -24.00 9.93 -7.79
C ILE A 230 -25.12 10.71 -7.09
N ASP A 231 -26.12 9.98 -6.64
CA ASP A 231 -27.27 10.46 -5.90
C ASP A 231 -26.81 11.04 -4.54
N THR A 232 -26.89 12.36 -4.41
CA THR A 232 -26.50 13.09 -3.20
C THR A 232 -27.45 12.84 -2.03
N VAL A 233 -28.72 12.51 -2.28
CA VAL A 233 -29.67 12.12 -1.23
C VAL A 233 -29.27 10.78 -0.63
N TRP A 234 -28.79 9.85 -1.46
CA TRP A 234 -28.21 8.60 -0.99
C TRP A 234 -26.92 8.84 -0.19
N LEU A 235 -26.03 9.73 -0.64
CA LEU A 235 -24.82 10.11 0.11
C LEU A 235 -25.16 10.73 1.47
N GLN A 236 -26.21 11.54 1.55
CA GLN A 236 -26.66 12.16 2.81
C GLN A 236 -26.99 11.12 3.87
N ARG A 237 -27.58 9.99 3.49
CA ARG A 237 -27.89 8.88 4.42
C ARG A 237 -26.65 8.20 4.99
N ARG A 238 -25.48 8.41 4.38
CA ARG A 238 -24.21 7.83 4.78
C ARG A 238 -23.42 8.73 5.75
N VAL A 239 -23.90 9.94 6.02
CA VAL A 239 -23.35 10.83 7.05
C VAL A 239 -23.44 10.13 8.42
N PRO A 240 -22.32 9.95 9.14
CA PRO A 240 -22.29 9.13 10.36
C PRO A 240 -22.83 9.85 11.61
N PHE A 241 -23.32 11.07 11.44
CA PHE A 241 -23.76 11.96 12.51
C PHE A 241 -25.09 12.61 12.16
N LYS A 242 -25.81 13.06 13.20
CA LYS A 242 -26.97 13.92 13.05
C LYS A 242 -26.58 15.39 13.23
N GLU A 243 -27.29 16.28 12.56
CA GLU A 243 -27.20 17.72 12.82
C GLU A 243 -27.55 18.02 14.29
N GLY A 244 -26.84 18.97 14.89
CA GLY A 244 -27.00 19.41 16.27
C GLY A 244 -26.27 18.59 17.33
N GLU A 245 -25.69 17.42 17.00
CA GLU A 245 -24.92 16.63 17.97
C GLU A 245 -23.52 17.25 18.23
N PRO A 246 -22.83 16.92 19.34
CA PRO A 246 -21.52 17.50 19.63
C PRO A 246 -20.51 17.21 18.52
N TYR A 247 -19.79 18.25 18.10
CA TYR A 247 -18.71 18.13 17.11
C TYR A 247 -17.61 17.22 17.64
N THR A 248 -17.18 16.26 16.82
CA THR A 248 -15.94 15.53 17.06
C THR A 248 -15.18 15.32 15.74
N PRO A 249 -13.84 15.47 15.73
CA PRO A 249 -13.03 15.19 14.54
C PRO A 249 -13.19 13.75 14.04
N ALA A 250 -13.37 12.80 14.96
CA ALA A 250 -13.51 11.37 14.64
C ALA A 250 -14.69 11.08 13.70
N LYS A 251 -15.80 11.81 13.83
CA LYS A 251 -16.98 11.66 12.96
C LYS A 251 -16.75 12.22 11.56
N VAL A 252 -15.97 13.31 11.45
CA VAL A 252 -15.54 13.87 10.15
C VAL A 252 -14.62 12.88 9.44
N ASP A 253 -13.71 12.24 10.17
CA ASP A 253 -12.84 11.20 9.65
C ASP A 253 -13.61 9.92 9.26
N GLU A 254 -14.63 9.54 10.04
CA GLU A 254 -15.53 8.44 9.70
C GLU A 254 -16.28 8.73 8.39
N LEU A 255 -16.79 9.94 8.20
CA LEU A 255 -17.42 10.36 6.94
C LEU A 255 -16.44 10.23 5.78
N ARG A 256 -15.20 10.73 5.93
CA ARG A 256 -14.15 10.59 4.91
C ARG A 256 -13.89 9.13 4.56
N GLY A 257 -13.76 8.28 5.57
CA GLY A 257 -13.55 6.84 5.41
C GLY A 257 -14.69 6.17 4.67
N LYS A 258 -15.95 6.43 5.06
CA LYS A 258 -17.16 5.90 4.41
C LYS A 258 -17.23 6.28 2.94
N LEU A 259 -16.99 7.55 2.61
CA LEU A 259 -17.02 8.02 1.21
C LEU A 259 -15.87 7.44 0.38
N THR A 260 -14.66 7.39 0.95
CA THR A 260 -13.49 6.81 0.26
C THR A 260 -13.69 5.32 -0.03
N SER A 261 -14.29 4.58 0.92
CA SER A 261 -14.54 3.14 0.78
C SER A 261 -15.48 2.75 -0.36
N LEU A 262 -16.26 3.70 -0.89
CA LEU A 262 -17.14 3.47 -2.05
C LEU A 262 -16.35 3.17 -3.32
N GLY A 263 -15.09 3.64 -3.42
CA GLY A 263 -14.24 3.40 -4.59
C GLY A 263 -14.73 4.06 -5.89
N VAL A 264 -15.70 4.96 -5.82
CA VAL A 264 -16.28 5.72 -6.94
C VAL A 264 -15.72 7.14 -7.08
N PHE A 265 -14.90 7.57 -6.12
CA PHE A 265 -14.26 8.89 -6.11
C PHE A 265 -12.73 8.75 -6.23
N ASN A 266 -12.11 9.65 -7.00
CA ASN A 266 -10.66 9.85 -7.04
C ASN A 266 -10.17 10.66 -5.84
N ALA A 267 -10.98 11.60 -5.37
CA ALA A 267 -10.67 12.44 -4.21
C ALA A 267 -11.94 12.73 -3.40
N VAL A 268 -11.78 12.74 -2.08
CA VAL A 268 -12.81 13.17 -1.11
C VAL A 268 -12.18 14.25 -0.26
N ARG A 269 -12.61 15.50 -0.44
CA ARG A 269 -12.13 16.65 0.34
C ARG A 269 -13.24 17.12 1.26
N ILE A 270 -12.97 17.11 2.56
CA ILE A 270 -13.94 17.56 3.56
C ILE A 270 -13.41 18.85 4.18
N ARG A 271 -14.18 19.92 4.05
CA ARG A 271 -13.87 21.26 4.52
C ARG A 271 -14.95 21.71 5.52
N PRO A 272 -14.66 21.67 6.83
CA PRO A 272 -15.51 22.37 7.79
C PRO A 272 -15.52 23.86 7.48
N ALA A 273 -16.67 24.51 7.68
CA ALA A 273 -16.81 25.95 7.50
C ALA A 273 -15.87 26.73 8.45
N THR A 274 -15.54 27.97 8.10
CA THR A 274 -14.69 28.84 8.94
C THR A 274 -15.44 29.51 10.08
N GLY A 275 -16.75 29.29 10.18
CA GLY A 275 -17.63 29.86 11.20
C GLY A 275 -18.79 28.94 11.52
N LEU A 276 -19.38 29.14 12.69
CA LEU A 276 -20.64 28.49 13.04
C LEU A 276 -21.82 29.22 12.38
N ASP A 277 -22.87 28.48 12.08
CA ASP A 277 -24.13 29.06 11.61
C ASP A 277 -24.95 29.68 12.76
N ALA A 278 -26.14 30.17 12.44
CA ALA A 278 -27.04 30.82 13.41
C ALA A 278 -27.46 29.90 14.58
N ASN A 279 -27.34 28.58 14.43
CA ASN A 279 -27.71 27.59 15.44
C ASN A 279 -26.48 27.13 16.27
N GLY A 280 -25.30 27.68 16.02
CA GLY A 280 -24.05 27.21 16.65
C GLY A 280 -23.56 25.87 16.08
N GLU A 281 -24.03 25.50 14.90
CA GLU A 281 -23.61 24.30 14.19
C GLU A 281 -22.51 24.63 13.17
N LEU A 282 -21.66 23.67 12.86
CA LEU A 282 -20.56 23.80 11.92
C LEU A 282 -20.91 23.12 10.60
N PRO A 283 -21.29 23.87 9.55
CA PRO A 283 -21.50 23.29 8.22
C PRO A 283 -20.24 22.60 7.69
N ILE A 284 -20.44 21.51 6.95
CA ILE A 284 -19.34 20.71 6.39
C ILE A 284 -19.54 20.59 4.89
N ASP A 285 -18.61 21.15 4.13
CA ASP A 285 -18.59 21.02 2.67
C ASP A 285 -17.74 19.81 2.26
N VAL A 286 -18.30 18.96 1.41
CA VAL A 286 -17.66 17.76 0.90
C VAL A 286 -17.53 17.88 -0.62
N ASP A 287 -16.31 18.19 -1.08
CA ASP A 287 -16.01 18.21 -2.51
C ASP A 287 -15.54 16.82 -2.96
N LEU A 288 -16.26 16.28 -3.93
CA LEU A 288 -16.03 14.97 -4.50
C LEU A 288 -15.46 15.13 -5.90
N ALA A 289 -14.49 14.28 -6.24
CA ALA A 289 -14.01 14.14 -7.61
C ALA A 289 -14.32 12.73 -8.11
N ASP A 290 -15.20 12.61 -9.10
CA ASP A 290 -15.60 11.32 -9.65
C ASP A 290 -14.41 10.53 -10.24
N ARG A 291 -14.39 9.23 -9.97
CA ARG A 291 -13.49 8.28 -10.63
C ARG A 291 -14.10 7.84 -11.97
N PRO A 292 -13.28 7.51 -13.00
CA PRO A 292 -13.81 6.88 -14.20
C PRO A 292 -14.71 5.68 -13.88
N GLN A 293 -15.95 5.73 -14.37
CA GLN A 293 -16.96 4.71 -14.08
C GLN A 293 -16.54 3.33 -14.60
N ARG A 294 -15.77 3.28 -15.69
CA ARG A 294 -15.41 2.02 -16.34
C ARG A 294 -13.92 1.77 -16.17
N SER A 295 -13.55 0.54 -15.85
CA SER A 295 -12.16 0.08 -15.90
C SER A 295 -12.08 -1.30 -16.52
N ILE A 296 -11.08 -1.48 -17.37
CA ILE A 296 -10.73 -2.76 -17.96
C ILE A 296 -9.39 -3.17 -17.35
N GLY A 297 -9.21 -4.46 -17.12
CA GLY A 297 -7.91 -5.04 -16.77
C GLY A 297 -7.78 -6.43 -17.36
N PHE A 298 -6.54 -6.89 -17.45
CA PHE A 298 -6.22 -8.24 -17.89
C PHE A 298 -5.02 -8.75 -17.12
N GLY A 299 -4.90 -10.06 -17.00
CA GLY A 299 -3.80 -10.77 -16.37
C GLY A 299 -3.37 -11.95 -17.23
N ILE A 300 -2.09 -12.29 -17.13
CA ILE A 300 -1.52 -13.48 -17.73
C ILE A 300 -0.76 -14.21 -16.63
N SER A 301 -0.94 -15.51 -16.55
CA SER A 301 -0.18 -16.37 -15.66
C SER A 301 0.27 -17.63 -16.39
N TYR A 302 1.29 -18.26 -15.86
CA TYR A 302 1.82 -19.51 -16.38
C TYR A 302 2.18 -20.43 -15.21
N GLU A 303 1.77 -21.67 -15.30
CA GLU A 303 2.22 -22.75 -14.42
C GLU A 303 2.57 -23.94 -15.30
N THR A 304 3.73 -24.57 -15.08
CA THR A 304 4.21 -25.70 -15.90
C THR A 304 3.14 -26.78 -16.13
N GLN A 305 2.27 -26.97 -15.15
CA GLN A 305 1.28 -28.04 -15.11
C GLN A 305 -0.14 -27.59 -15.47
N LEU A 306 -0.40 -26.29 -15.59
CA LEU A 306 -1.71 -25.73 -15.99
C LEU A 306 -1.61 -24.86 -17.26
N GLY A 307 -0.43 -24.80 -17.88
CA GLY A 307 -0.18 -23.99 -19.07
C GLY A 307 -0.31 -22.49 -18.80
N ILE A 308 -0.63 -21.75 -19.87
CA ILE A 308 -0.91 -20.32 -19.80
C ILE A 308 -2.38 -20.13 -19.41
N ALA A 309 -2.63 -19.18 -18.51
CA ALA A 309 -3.96 -18.65 -18.25
C ALA A 309 -4.00 -17.15 -18.53
N VAL A 310 -5.08 -16.71 -19.17
CA VAL A 310 -5.37 -15.32 -19.49
C VAL A 310 -6.71 -14.96 -18.87
N ASP A 311 -6.72 -13.94 -18.03
CA ASP A 311 -7.94 -13.37 -17.46
C ASP A 311 -8.14 -11.94 -17.95
N GLY A 312 -9.39 -11.55 -18.13
CA GLY A 312 -9.79 -10.22 -18.53
C GLY A 312 -11.03 -9.81 -17.76
N PHE A 313 -11.13 -8.53 -17.42
CA PHE A 313 -12.30 -8.01 -16.74
C PHE A 313 -12.69 -6.61 -17.19
N TRP A 314 -13.98 -6.34 -17.11
CA TRP A 314 -14.57 -5.02 -17.22
C TRP A 314 -15.39 -4.75 -15.95
N VAL A 315 -15.19 -3.58 -15.36
CA VAL A 315 -15.95 -3.10 -14.21
C VAL A 315 -16.68 -1.84 -14.61
N HIS A 316 -17.99 -1.80 -14.35
CA HIS A 316 -18.77 -0.56 -14.30
C HIS A 316 -19.06 -0.20 -12.85
N ARG A 317 -18.62 0.97 -12.43
CA ARG A 317 -18.89 1.60 -11.14
C ARG A 317 -20.08 2.54 -11.28
N ASN A 318 -20.81 2.70 -10.19
CA ASN A 318 -21.99 3.54 -10.09
C ASN A 318 -23.03 3.26 -11.20
N LEU A 319 -23.54 2.03 -11.27
CA LEU A 319 -24.52 1.64 -12.30
C LEU A 319 -25.85 2.39 -12.21
N PHE A 320 -26.36 2.62 -10.99
CA PHE A 320 -27.69 3.19 -10.77
C PHE A 320 -27.65 4.47 -9.92
N GLY A 321 -26.47 5.11 -9.82
CA GLY A 321 -26.31 6.35 -9.07
C GLY A 321 -26.02 6.18 -7.58
N GLN A 322 -25.97 4.96 -7.03
CA GLN A 322 -25.73 4.71 -5.60
C GLN A 322 -24.49 3.84 -5.39
N ALA A 323 -23.44 4.11 -6.16
CA ALA A 323 -22.14 3.46 -6.10
C ALA A 323 -22.14 1.94 -6.33
N GLU A 324 -23.19 1.39 -6.97
CA GLU A 324 -23.23 -0.02 -7.35
C GLU A 324 -22.12 -0.37 -8.33
N SER A 325 -21.62 -1.61 -8.29
CA SER A 325 -20.67 -2.08 -9.28
C SER A 325 -21.11 -3.39 -9.92
N LEU A 326 -20.84 -3.50 -11.22
CA LEU A 326 -20.91 -4.74 -11.98
C LEU A 326 -19.52 -5.04 -12.53
N ARG A 327 -19.01 -6.22 -12.20
CA ARG A 327 -17.79 -6.78 -12.75
C ARG A 327 -18.15 -7.95 -13.64
N LEU A 328 -17.74 -7.87 -14.90
CA LEU A 328 -17.76 -8.98 -15.84
C LEU A 328 -16.32 -9.45 -16.03
N SER A 329 -16.05 -10.74 -15.86
CA SER A 329 -14.74 -11.32 -16.10
C SER A 329 -14.81 -12.57 -16.96
N ALA A 330 -13.80 -12.74 -17.80
CA ALA A 330 -13.58 -13.92 -18.60
C ALA A 330 -12.18 -14.45 -18.30
N GLU A 331 -12.05 -15.77 -18.18
CA GLU A 331 -10.79 -16.46 -18.00
C GLU A 331 -10.71 -17.61 -18.99
N ILE A 332 -9.53 -17.80 -19.57
CA ILE A 332 -9.17 -18.97 -20.37
C ILE A 332 -7.89 -19.52 -19.78
N ASN A 333 -7.84 -20.82 -19.48
CA ASN A 333 -6.69 -21.49 -18.87
C ASN A 333 -6.36 -22.81 -19.59
N HIS A 334 -5.22 -23.43 -19.26
CA HIS A 334 -4.69 -24.60 -19.99
C HIS A 334 -4.31 -24.31 -21.44
N ILE A 335 -4.03 -23.04 -21.78
CA ILE A 335 -3.54 -22.68 -23.11
C ILE A 335 -2.11 -23.24 -23.27
N GLY A 336 -1.91 -24.02 -24.34
CA GLY A 336 -0.61 -24.63 -24.65
C GLY A 336 -0.30 -25.91 -23.87
N GLN A 337 -1.29 -26.51 -23.19
CA GLN A 337 -1.21 -27.87 -22.70
C GLN A 337 -1.99 -28.83 -23.61
N GLY A 338 -1.42 -30.01 -23.87
CA GLY A 338 -2.04 -31.06 -24.71
C GLY A 338 -1.91 -30.83 -26.22
N ASP A 339 -2.36 -31.82 -27.00
CA ASP A 339 -2.31 -31.81 -28.47
C ASP A 339 -3.60 -31.25 -29.11
N ALA A 340 -4.64 -30.94 -28.32
CA ALA A 340 -5.96 -30.54 -28.81
C ALA A 340 -6.55 -29.31 -28.10
N VAL A 341 -7.29 -28.48 -28.85
CA VAL A 341 -8.04 -27.31 -28.33
C VAL A 341 -9.06 -27.70 -27.24
N THR A 342 -9.47 -28.97 -27.20
CA THR A 342 -10.42 -29.53 -26.22
C THR A 342 -9.92 -29.57 -24.78
N ASP A 343 -8.64 -29.31 -24.53
CA ASP A 343 -8.07 -29.33 -23.18
C ASP A 343 -8.14 -27.97 -22.47
N THR A 344 -8.69 -26.95 -23.15
CA THR A 344 -8.79 -25.57 -22.65
C THR A 344 -9.95 -25.38 -21.66
N GLY A 345 -9.67 -24.86 -20.47
CA GLY A 345 -10.71 -24.42 -19.53
C GLY A 345 -11.15 -22.97 -19.77
N PHE A 346 -12.38 -22.65 -19.41
CA PHE A 346 -12.89 -21.27 -19.49
C PHE A 346 -13.84 -20.96 -18.34
N ALA A 347 -13.91 -19.69 -17.94
CA ALA A 347 -14.90 -19.21 -16.99
C ALA A 347 -15.38 -17.80 -17.35
N PHE A 348 -16.70 -17.61 -17.37
CA PHE A 348 -17.33 -16.30 -17.45
C PHE A 348 -18.03 -16.02 -16.13
N ARG A 349 -17.76 -14.87 -15.51
CA ARG A 349 -18.36 -14.48 -14.23
C ARG A 349 -18.95 -13.08 -14.32
N ALA A 350 -20.13 -12.91 -13.75
CA ALA A 350 -20.76 -11.63 -13.49
C ALA A 350 -20.92 -11.46 -11.98
N ALA A 351 -20.43 -10.35 -11.44
CA ALA A 351 -20.54 -10.03 -10.02
C ALA A 351 -21.12 -8.62 -9.84
N PHE A 352 -22.27 -8.53 -9.18
CA PHE A 352 -22.94 -7.30 -8.81
C PHE A 352 -22.74 -7.04 -7.31
N ARG A 353 -22.40 -5.79 -6.97
CA ARG A 353 -22.31 -5.31 -5.59
C ARG A 353 -23.09 -4.02 -5.43
N LYS A 354 -23.89 -3.93 -4.37
CA LYS A 354 -24.55 -2.70 -3.95
C LYS A 354 -24.18 -2.33 -2.51
N PRO A 355 -23.48 -1.21 -2.31
CA PRO A 355 -23.10 -0.75 -0.97
C PRO A 355 -24.30 -0.38 -0.09
N ASP A 356 -24.16 -0.58 1.22
CA ASP A 356 -25.15 -0.23 2.24
C ASP A 356 -26.58 -0.70 1.92
N TRP A 357 -26.71 -1.96 1.46
CA TRP A 357 -28.01 -2.55 1.25
C TRP A 357 -28.64 -2.93 2.59
N TRP A 358 -29.77 -2.29 2.90
CA TRP A 358 -30.56 -2.45 4.13
C TRP A 358 -29.89 -1.90 5.40
N LEU A 359 -28.60 -2.16 5.61
CA LEU A 359 -27.84 -1.71 6.77
C LEU A 359 -26.54 -1.03 6.34
N ALA A 360 -26.14 0.02 7.06
CA ALA A 360 -24.85 0.67 6.83
C ALA A 360 -23.69 -0.29 7.08
N GLY A 361 -22.72 -0.31 6.16
CA GLY A 361 -21.56 -1.22 6.21
C GLY A 361 -21.87 -2.66 5.82
N GLN A 362 -23.07 -2.92 5.26
CA GLN A 362 -23.50 -4.21 4.74
C GLN A 362 -23.80 -4.08 3.25
N ASP A 363 -23.02 -4.77 2.43
CA ASP A 363 -23.12 -4.67 0.99
C ASP A 363 -23.82 -5.91 0.44
N LEU A 364 -24.83 -5.72 -0.40
CA LEU A 364 -25.43 -6.82 -1.16
C LEU A 364 -24.44 -7.29 -2.23
N ARG A 365 -24.27 -8.60 -2.35
CA ARG A 365 -23.53 -9.26 -3.42
C ARG A 365 -24.42 -10.26 -4.15
N ALA A 366 -24.33 -10.26 -5.47
CA ALA A 366 -24.92 -11.29 -6.32
C ALA A 366 -23.89 -11.69 -7.39
N GLU A 367 -23.72 -12.98 -7.61
CA GLU A 367 -22.75 -13.54 -8.55
C GLU A 367 -23.37 -14.65 -9.38
N ALA A 368 -22.96 -14.72 -10.65
CA ALA A 368 -23.29 -15.79 -11.56
C ALA A 368 -22.03 -16.17 -12.34
N ALA A 369 -21.80 -17.46 -12.54
CA ALA A 369 -20.67 -17.95 -13.30
C ALA A 369 -21.07 -19.13 -14.18
N VAL A 370 -20.50 -19.19 -15.39
CA VAL A 370 -20.52 -20.37 -16.26
C VAL A 370 -19.08 -20.78 -16.49
N LEU A 371 -18.76 -22.04 -16.25
CA LEU A 371 -17.38 -22.51 -16.33
C LEU A 371 -17.26 -23.89 -16.96
N ARG A 372 -16.07 -24.12 -17.51
CA ARG A 372 -15.51 -25.42 -17.81
C ARG A 372 -14.11 -25.48 -17.19
N GLU A 373 -13.93 -26.41 -16.27
CA GLU A 373 -12.65 -26.72 -15.64
C GLU A 373 -12.15 -28.05 -16.20
N VAL A 374 -10.90 -28.07 -16.66
CA VAL A 374 -10.19 -29.29 -17.06
C VAL A 374 -9.03 -29.43 -16.10
N LEU A 375 -9.12 -30.34 -15.14
CA LEU A 375 -8.13 -30.50 -14.08
C LEU A 375 -7.62 -31.95 -14.06
N PRO A 376 -6.42 -32.21 -13.50
CA PRO A 376 -5.90 -33.57 -13.40
C PRO A 376 -6.84 -34.55 -12.68
N ALA A 377 -7.61 -34.10 -11.69
CA ALA A 377 -8.53 -34.95 -10.95
C ALA A 377 -9.88 -35.20 -11.66
N TYR A 378 -10.37 -34.23 -12.43
CA TYR A 378 -11.70 -34.28 -13.07
C TYR A 378 -11.86 -33.18 -14.13
N THR A 379 -12.82 -33.37 -15.03
CA THR A 379 -13.36 -32.29 -15.88
C THR A 379 -14.74 -31.89 -15.36
N ARG A 380 -15.01 -30.59 -15.28
CA ARG A 380 -16.30 -30.07 -14.81
C ARG A 380 -16.84 -29.05 -15.79
N LYS A 381 -18.14 -29.09 -16.04
CA LYS A 381 -18.91 -28.01 -16.66
C LYS A 381 -19.98 -27.59 -15.67
N GLY A 382 -20.16 -26.30 -15.43
CA GLY A 382 -21.13 -25.90 -14.44
C GLY A 382 -21.59 -24.46 -14.54
N VAL A 383 -22.73 -24.22 -13.92
CA VAL A 383 -23.31 -22.91 -13.68
C VAL A 383 -23.43 -22.72 -12.17
N ILE A 384 -22.89 -21.61 -11.68
CA ILE A 384 -22.88 -21.25 -10.26
C ILE A 384 -23.63 -19.94 -10.10
N PHE A 385 -24.48 -19.86 -9.09
CA PHE A 385 -25.16 -18.65 -8.65
C PHE A 385 -24.89 -18.42 -7.17
N GLY A 386 -24.77 -17.17 -6.76
CA GLY A 386 -24.62 -16.82 -5.36
C GLY A 386 -25.27 -15.48 -5.07
N ALA A 387 -25.84 -15.34 -3.89
CA ALA A 387 -26.35 -14.08 -3.38
C ALA A 387 -26.12 -14.00 -1.87
N GLY A 388 -25.77 -12.83 -1.36
CA GLY A 388 -25.48 -12.68 0.06
C GLY A 388 -25.04 -11.28 0.42
N PHE A 389 -24.34 -11.18 1.54
CA PHE A 389 -23.88 -9.91 2.09
C PHE A 389 -22.42 -9.97 2.48
N ASP A 390 -21.72 -8.84 2.26
CA ASP A 390 -20.41 -8.55 2.82
C ASP A 390 -20.58 -7.48 3.90
N ARG A 391 -20.28 -7.81 5.15
CA ARG A 391 -20.41 -6.89 6.29
C ARG A 391 -19.07 -6.60 6.93
N THR A 392 -18.75 -5.31 7.05
CA THR A 392 -17.53 -4.85 7.73
C THR A 392 -17.89 -4.44 9.15
N PHE A 393 -17.50 -5.25 10.13
CA PHE A 393 -17.79 -5.00 11.55
C PHE A 393 -16.76 -4.06 12.20
N SER A 394 -15.52 -4.09 11.71
CA SER A 394 -14.45 -3.18 12.13
C SER A 394 -13.43 -3.04 11.00
N LYS A 395 -12.41 -2.18 11.18
CA LYS A 395 -11.30 -2.03 10.23
C LYS A 395 -10.56 -3.34 9.92
N SER A 396 -10.65 -4.33 10.81
CA SER A 396 -9.96 -5.62 10.66
C SER A 396 -10.88 -6.82 10.53
N LEU A 397 -12.18 -6.70 10.83
CA LEU A 397 -13.12 -7.85 10.81
C LEU A 397 -14.18 -7.66 9.72
N GLN A 398 -14.16 -8.58 8.75
CA GLN A 398 -15.16 -8.69 7.70
C GLN A 398 -15.82 -10.07 7.77
N VAL A 399 -17.13 -10.10 7.59
CA VAL A 399 -17.89 -11.36 7.49
C VAL A 399 -18.70 -11.32 6.20
N ARG A 400 -18.64 -12.42 5.46
CA ARG A 400 -19.43 -12.66 4.25
C ARG A 400 -20.31 -13.87 4.50
N TYR A 401 -21.59 -13.76 4.16
CA TYR A 401 -22.53 -14.86 4.28
C TYR A 401 -23.57 -14.80 3.17
N GLY A 402 -24.12 -15.94 2.77
CA GLY A 402 -25.12 -15.97 1.72
C GLY A 402 -25.63 -17.35 1.38
N LEU A 403 -26.22 -17.45 0.20
CA LEU A 403 -26.67 -18.67 -0.43
C LEU A 403 -25.90 -18.86 -1.73
N ALA A 404 -25.58 -20.11 -2.04
CA ALA A 404 -24.96 -20.53 -3.29
C ALA A 404 -25.78 -21.66 -3.91
N GLY A 405 -25.88 -21.67 -5.22
CA GLY A 405 -26.48 -22.72 -6.02
C GLY A 405 -25.52 -23.15 -7.12
N GLU A 406 -25.45 -24.44 -7.39
CA GLU A 406 -24.57 -25.01 -8.40
C GLU A 406 -25.28 -26.11 -9.17
N PHE A 407 -25.20 -26.02 -10.50
CA PHE A 407 -25.60 -27.08 -11.41
C PHE A 407 -24.37 -27.48 -12.22
N SER A 408 -23.88 -28.69 -12.03
CA SER A 408 -22.64 -29.11 -12.66
C SER A 408 -22.68 -30.55 -13.15
N GLN A 409 -21.90 -30.80 -14.20
CA GLN A 409 -21.60 -32.12 -14.72
C GLN A 409 -20.11 -32.35 -14.53
N ILE A 410 -19.75 -33.41 -13.82
CA ILE A 410 -18.37 -33.75 -13.48
C ILE A 410 -18.04 -35.11 -14.08
N THR A 411 -16.97 -35.15 -14.86
CA THR A 411 -16.41 -36.37 -15.43
C THR A 411 -15.10 -36.71 -14.71
N ARG A 412 -15.03 -37.90 -14.11
CA ARG A 412 -13.85 -38.44 -13.43
C ARG A 412 -13.65 -39.89 -13.85
N ASN A 413 -12.44 -40.24 -14.28
CA ASN A 413 -12.08 -41.59 -14.74
C ASN A 413 -13.07 -42.15 -15.78
N GLY A 414 -13.54 -41.31 -16.70
CA GLY A 414 -14.50 -41.66 -17.75
C GLY A 414 -15.97 -41.76 -17.31
N ILE A 415 -16.26 -41.61 -16.01
CA ILE A 415 -17.61 -41.63 -15.46
C ILE A 415 -18.10 -40.19 -15.30
N THR A 416 -19.26 -39.89 -15.89
CA THR A 416 -19.90 -38.57 -15.81
C THR A 416 -21.09 -38.62 -14.87
N GLN A 417 -21.15 -37.65 -13.95
CA GLN A 417 -22.24 -37.50 -13.00
C GLN A 417 -22.70 -36.04 -12.93
N ASP A 418 -24.01 -35.85 -12.82
CA ASP A 418 -24.65 -34.54 -12.65
C ASP A 418 -24.89 -34.27 -11.16
N TYR A 419 -24.67 -33.02 -10.75
CA TYR A 419 -24.83 -32.53 -9.40
C TYR A 419 -25.69 -31.26 -9.37
N GLN A 420 -26.55 -31.17 -8.36
CA GLN A 420 -27.36 -29.99 -8.08
C GLN A 420 -27.18 -29.64 -6.61
N LEU A 421 -26.39 -28.61 -6.32
CA LEU A 421 -25.99 -28.31 -4.96
C LEU A 421 -26.56 -26.97 -4.51
N LEU A 422 -27.07 -26.93 -3.29
CA LEU A 422 -27.40 -25.69 -2.56
C LEU A 422 -26.47 -25.56 -1.36
N GLY A 423 -25.89 -24.39 -1.17
CA GLY A 423 -24.89 -24.13 -0.14
C GLY A 423 -25.15 -22.85 0.64
N ILE A 424 -24.65 -22.80 1.87
CA ILE A 424 -24.73 -21.62 2.74
C ILE A 424 -23.29 -21.17 3.09
N PRO A 425 -22.60 -20.44 2.20
CA PRO A 425 -21.24 -20.01 2.46
C PRO A 425 -21.19 -18.96 3.57
N LEU A 426 -20.28 -19.16 4.52
CA LEU A 426 -19.87 -18.21 5.55
C LEU A 426 -18.34 -18.06 5.50
N THR A 427 -17.86 -16.84 5.31
CA THR A 427 -16.44 -16.47 5.38
C THR A 427 -16.25 -15.43 6.48
N VAL A 428 -15.35 -15.69 7.41
CA VAL A 428 -14.91 -14.73 8.43
C VAL A 428 -13.45 -14.38 8.16
N LEU A 429 -13.17 -13.11 7.89
CA LEU A 429 -11.83 -12.59 7.61
C LEU A 429 -11.43 -11.60 8.70
N TYR A 430 -10.35 -11.93 9.40
CA TYR A 430 -9.64 -11.01 10.29
C TYR A 430 -8.32 -10.58 9.65
N ASN A 431 -8.22 -9.33 9.20
CA ASN A 431 -7.08 -8.79 8.46
C ASN A 431 -6.44 -7.62 9.21
N LYS A 432 -5.18 -7.79 9.61
CA LYS A 432 -4.30 -6.74 10.15
C LYS A 432 -3.03 -6.57 9.31
N ALA A 433 -2.99 -7.16 8.11
CA ALA A 433 -1.87 -6.97 7.21
C ALA A 433 -1.88 -5.55 6.64
N ASN A 434 -0.69 -5.00 6.38
CA ASN A 434 -0.53 -3.63 5.91
C ASN A 434 -0.84 -3.41 4.43
N SER A 435 -0.89 -4.46 3.61
CA SER A 435 -1.15 -4.37 2.16
C SER A 435 -1.80 -5.65 1.65
N ASP A 436 -2.75 -5.52 0.70
CA ASP A 436 -3.41 -6.66 0.07
C ASP A 436 -2.56 -7.40 -0.96
N MET A 437 -1.74 -6.68 -1.73
CA MET A 437 -0.95 -7.22 -2.84
C MET A 437 0.50 -7.55 -2.47
N ASP A 438 1.10 -6.80 -1.54
CA ASP A 438 2.49 -6.99 -1.09
C ASP A 438 2.61 -6.75 0.42
N PRO A 439 2.04 -7.65 1.25
CA PRO A 439 2.10 -7.53 2.69
C PRO A 439 3.53 -7.74 3.21
N THR A 440 4.00 -6.80 4.04
CA THR A 440 5.31 -6.87 4.70
C THR A 440 5.20 -7.01 6.22
N ARG A 441 4.05 -6.63 6.80
CA ARG A 441 3.79 -6.71 8.24
C ARG A 441 2.34 -7.10 8.53
N GLY A 442 2.14 -7.73 9.68
CA GLY A 442 0.82 -8.08 10.21
C GLY A 442 0.42 -9.50 9.84
N TYR A 443 -0.88 -9.80 9.94
CA TYR A 443 -1.38 -11.15 9.72
C TYR A 443 -2.81 -11.16 9.19
N ARG A 444 -3.22 -12.29 8.63
CA ARG A 444 -4.57 -12.60 8.16
C ARG A 444 -5.01 -13.94 8.70
N LEU A 445 -6.24 -14.00 9.20
CA LEU A 445 -6.90 -15.23 9.57
C LEU A 445 -8.24 -15.30 8.82
N GLN A 446 -8.45 -16.38 8.08
CA GLN A 446 -9.67 -16.60 7.30
C GLN A 446 -10.26 -17.96 7.64
N LEU A 447 -11.54 -17.96 8.01
CA LEU A 447 -12.34 -19.16 8.24
C LEU A 447 -13.45 -19.20 7.19
N ASP A 448 -13.48 -20.26 6.39
CA ASP A 448 -14.52 -20.55 5.41
C ASP A 448 -15.30 -21.78 5.88
N ILE A 449 -16.63 -21.68 5.92
CA ILE A 449 -17.55 -22.76 6.28
C ILE A 449 -18.68 -22.75 5.27
N THR A 450 -18.90 -23.85 4.56
CA THR A 450 -20.03 -23.99 3.62
C THR A 450 -20.69 -25.34 3.78
N PRO A 451 -21.85 -25.40 4.47
CA PRO A 451 -22.74 -26.54 4.40
C PRO A 451 -23.34 -26.62 3.00
N TRP A 452 -23.36 -27.82 2.43
CA TRP A 452 -23.93 -28.14 1.13
C TRP A 452 -24.96 -29.25 1.25
N MET A 453 -26.01 -29.14 0.44
CA MET A 453 -27.02 -30.17 0.22
C MET A 453 -27.12 -30.46 -1.26
N ASP A 454 -26.97 -31.72 -1.63
CA ASP A 454 -27.30 -32.20 -2.97
C ASP A 454 -28.82 -32.36 -3.08
N THR A 455 -29.45 -31.48 -3.86
CA THR A 455 -30.89 -31.50 -4.15
C THR A 455 -31.26 -32.44 -5.28
N GLY A 456 -30.27 -33.09 -5.90
CA GLY A 456 -30.48 -34.16 -6.87
C GLY A 456 -30.86 -35.49 -6.20
N PRO A 457 -30.83 -36.60 -6.97
CA PRO A 457 -31.28 -37.91 -6.49
C PRO A 457 -30.50 -38.46 -5.29
N SER A 458 -29.29 -37.95 -5.04
CA SER A 458 -28.41 -38.48 -4.01
C SER A 458 -28.81 -38.02 -2.60
N GLY A 459 -29.39 -36.82 -2.47
CA GLY A 459 -29.86 -36.25 -1.20
C GLY A 459 -28.77 -36.04 -0.15
N ASN A 460 -27.49 -36.01 -0.55
CA ASN A 460 -26.37 -36.02 0.39
C ASN A 460 -26.11 -34.64 1.00
N PHE A 461 -25.62 -34.66 2.24
CA PHE A 461 -25.24 -33.46 2.99
C PHE A 461 -23.78 -33.56 3.43
N PHE A 462 -23.04 -32.48 3.24
CA PHE A 462 -21.64 -32.36 3.65
C PHE A 462 -21.32 -30.90 3.96
N THR A 463 -20.26 -30.65 4.73
CA THR A 463 -19.84 -29.29 5.06
C THR A 463 -18.36 -29.14 4.76
N VAL A 464 -18.00 -28.17 3.91
CA VAL A 464 -16.59 -27.84 3.64
C VAL A 464 -16.15 -26.78 4.65
N MET A 465 -15.11 -27.06 5.42
CA MET A 465 -14.53 -26.12 6.39
C MET A 465 -13.05 -25.91 6.11
N ARG A 466 -12.59 -24.65 6.07
CA ARG A 466 -11.17 -24.32 5.89
C ARG A 466 -10.75 -23.16 6.78
N LEU A 467 -9.66 -23.33 7.52
CA LEU A 467 -9.00 -22.28 8.28
C LEU A 467 -7.65 -21.98 7.63
N THR A 468 -7.38 -20.72 7.29
CA THR A 468 -6.12 -20.28 6.71
C THR A 468 -5.54 -19.11 7.51
N GLY A 469 -4.34 -19.29 8.02
CA GLY A 469 -3.53 -18.25 8.66
C GLY A 469 -2.40 -17.81 7.74
N ARG A 470 -2.15 -16.49 7.67
CA ARG A 470 -0.98 -15.90 7.02
C ARG A 470 -0.36 -14.88 7.95
N SER A 471 0.97 -14.83 8.03
CA SER A 471 1.71 -13.88 8.85
C SER A 471 2.91 -13.33 8.10
N TYR A 472 3.24 -12.06 8.36
CA TYR A 472 4.30 -11.31 7.70
C TYR A 472 5.12 -10.58 8.76
N LEU A 473 6.41 -10.91 8.81
CA LEU A 473 7.36 -10.35 9.76
C LEU A 473 8.48 -9.66 8.99
N ASP A 474 8.61 -8.36 9.20
CA ASP A 474 9.68 -7.53 8.63
C ASP A 474 10.91 -7.66 9.54
N LEU A 475 11.98 -8.29 9.04
CA LEU A 475 13.18 -8.67 9.79
C LEU A 475 14.36 -7.70 9.62
N GLY A 476 14.25 -6.70 8.74
CA GLY A 476 15.34 -5.79 8.40
C GLY A 476 14.88 -4.32 8.32
N GLU A 477 15.45 -3.57 7.38
CA GLU A 477 14.91 -2.26 7.01
C GLU A 477 13.45 -2.40 6.52
N PRO A 478 12.59 -1.38 6.72
CA PRO A 478 11.17 -1.45 6.39
C PRO A 478 10.86 -2.06 5.02
N GLY A 479 10.29 -3.25 5.01
CA GLY A 479 9.86 -3.98 3.80
C GLY A 479 10.99 -4.57 2.95
N ARG A 480 12.23 -4.56 3.45
CA ARG A 480 13.39 -5.08 2.72
C ARG A 480 13.58 -6.58 2.89
N THR A 481 13.37 -7.11 4.09
CA THR A 481 13.53 -8.53 4.39
C THR A 481 12.29 -9.01 5.13
N VAL A 482 11.45 -9.80 4.47
CA VAL A 482 10.16 -10.24 5.01
C VAL A 482 10.14 -11.75 5.11
N LEU A 483 9.87 -12.25 6.32
CA LEU A 483 9.50 -13.65 6.54
C LEU A 483 7.98 -13.75 6.46
N ALA A 484 7.49 -14.44 5.42
CA ALA A 484 6.09 -14.71 5.19
C ALA A 484 5.79 -16.19 5.49
N THR A 485 4.72 -16.44 6.23
CA THR A 485 4.29 -17.80 6.56
C THR A 485 2.82 -17.99 6.24
N ARG A 486 2.45 -19.17 5.74
CA ARG A 486 1.07 -19.60 5.54
C ARG A 486 0.84 -20.97 6.16
N ALA A 487 -0.29 -21.15 6.81
CA ALA A 487 -0.79 -22.45 7.24
C ALA A 487 -2.27 -22.57 6.86
N SER A 488 -2.68 -23.73 6.36
CA SER A 488 -4.07 -24.03 5.99
C SER A 488 -4.46 -25.42 6.48
N PHE A 489 -5.65 -25.52 7.05
CA PHE A 489 -6.26 -26.76 7.47
C PHE A 489 -7.68 -26.82 6.91
N GLY A 490 -8.06 -27.94 6.33
CA GLY A 490 -9.41 -28.17 5.82
C GLY A 490 -9.97 -29.53 6.23
N THR A 491 -11.28 -29.58 6.45
CA THR A 491 -12.03 -30.80 6.75
C THR A 491 -13.42 -30.74 6.12
N GLU A 492 -13.92 -31.90 5.68
CA GLU A 492 -15.20 -32.06 5.00
C GLU A 492 -16.08 -33.13 5.67
N PRO A 493 -16.59 -32.91 6.89
CA PRO A 493 -17.53 -33.85 7.50
C PRO A 493 -18.77 -34.05 6.59
N ALA A 494 -19.09 -35.31 6.31
CA ALA A 494 -20.20 -35.70 5.44
C ALA A 494 -21.00 -36.89 6.00
N THR A 495 -22.25 -37.03 5.56
CA THR A 495 -23.09 -38.19 5.91
C THR A 495 -22.60 -39.49 5.25
N LYS A 496 -21.96 -39.39 4.07
CA LYS A 496 -21.28 -40.47 3.36
C LYS A 496 -20.01 -39.92 2.70
N ILE A 497 -18.86 -40.54 2.95
CA ILE A 497 -17.57 -40.10 2.37
C ILE A 497 -17.61 -40.17 0.83
N ASN A 498 -18.25 -41.20 0.28
CA ASN A 498 -18.32 -41.44 -1.17
C ASN A 498 -19.33 -40.53 -1.89
N ALA A 499 -20.02 -39.65 -1.16
CA ALA A 499 -21.05 -38.76 -1.68
C ALA A 499 -20.55 -37.35 -2.01
N ILE A 500 -19.32 -37.01 -1.64
CA ILE A 500 -18.78 -35.68 -1.86
C ILE A 500 -18.40 -35.55 -3.34
N PRO A 501 -18.95 -34.54 -4.07
CA PRO A 501 -18.58 -34.28 -5.45
C PRO A 501 -17.07 -34.06 -5.60
N PRO A 502 -16.41 -34.52 -6.68
CA PRO A 502 -14.96 -34.40 -6.82
C PRO A 502 -14.42 -32.97 -6.74
N ASP A 503 -15.20 -31.96 -7.13
CA ASP A 503 -14.81 -30.55 -7.06
C ASP A 503 -14.93 -29.94 -5.66
N LYS A 504 -15.55 -30.67 -4.73
CA LYS A 504 -15.70 -30.26 -3.33
C LYS A 504 -14.65 -30.85 -2.43
N LEU A 505 -13.99 -31.94 -2.84
CA LEU A 505 -12.86 -32.55 -2.14
C LEU A 505 -11.67 -31.58 -2.05
N PHE A 506 -10.86 -31.75 -1.00
CA PHE A 506 -9.59 -31.06 -0.93
C PHE A 506 -8.51 -31.72 -1.78
N TYR A 507 -7.65 -30.86 -2.31
CA TYR A 507 -6.45 -31.23 -3.03
C TYR A 507 -5.29 -30.32 -2.60
N ALA A 508 -4.06 -30.83 -2.71
CA ALA A 508 -2.84 -30.06 -2.52
C ALA A 508 -1.87 -30.27 -3.69
N GLY A 509 -0.84 -29.44 -3.79
CA GLY A 509 0.11 -29.37 -4.91
C GLY A 509 -0.20 -28.23 -5.89
N GLY A 510 0.85 -27.64 -6.47
CA GLY A 510 0.76 -26.52 -7.41
C GLY A 510 1.16 -25.16 -6.82
N GLY A 511 1.10 -24.10 -7.63
CA GLY A 511 1.70 -22.78 -7.33
C GLY A 511 1.10 -22.01 -6.15
N GLY A 512 -0.12 -22.37 -5.73
CA GLY A 512 -0.82 -21.82 -4.56
C GLY A 512 -0.90 -22.79 -3.37
N SER A 513 -0.17 -23.91 -3.41
CA SER A 513 -0.23 -24.98 -2.43
C SER A 513 1.18 -25.45 -2.05
N VAL A 514 1.63 -26.59 -2.58
CA VAL A 514 2.98 -27.13 -2.42
C VAL A 514 3.69 -27.02 -3.77
N ARG A 515 4.54 -25.99 -3.92
CA ARG A 515 5.30 -25.75 -5.15
C ARG A 515 6.29 -26.89 -5.40
N GLY A 516 6.54 -27.20 -6.67
CA GLY A 516 7.33 -28.35 -7.13
C GLY A 516 6.51 -29.62 -7.38
N PHE A 517 5.29 -29.72 -6.87
CA PHE A 517 4.35 -30.81 -7.21
C PHE A 517 3.32 -30.36 -8.24
N VAL A 518 2.82 -31.32 -9.02
CA VAL A 518 1.72 -31.09 -9.97
C VAL A 518 0.47 -30.63 -9.22
N TYR A 519 -0.27 -29.70 -9.82
CA TYR A 519 -1.54 -29.22 -9.30
C TYR A 519 -2.45 -30.41 -8.90
N GLN A 520 -3.07 -30.32 -7.73
CA GLN A 520 -3.91 -31.35 -7.09
C GLN A 520 -3.24 -32.68 -6.71
N SER A 521 -1.99 -32.90 -7.09
CA SER A 521 -1.40 -34.23 -7.05
C SER A 521 -0.83 -34.63 -5.69
N ALA A 522 -0.70 -33.71 -4.73
CA ALA A 522 -0.18 -33.98 -3.38
C ALA A 522 -1.26 -34.57 -2.48
N GLY A 523 -1.49 -35.87 -2.64
CA GLY A 523 -2.46 -36.65 -1.88
C GLY A 523 -2.56 -38.07 -2.42
N PRO A 524 -3.66 -38.79 -2.10
CA PRO A 524 -3.96 -40.10 -2.65
C PRO A 524 -4.12 -40.04 -4.17
N ARG A 525 -3.70 -41.10 -4.85
CA ARG A 525 -3.83 -41.26 -6.30
C ARG A 525 -4.39 -42.64 -6.63
N ASP A 526 -5.04 -42.76 -7.79
CA ASP A 526 -5.48 -44.06 -8.30
C ASP A 526 -4.34 -44.83 -8.96
N ALA A 527 -4.64 -46.04 -9.45
CA ALA A 527 -3.68 -46.91 -10.13
C ALA A 527 -3.12 -46.32 -11.43
N PHE A 528 -3.77 -45.30 -12.00
CA PHE A 528 -3.34 -44.57 -13.19
C PHE A 528 -2.64 -43.25 -12.84
N ASN A 529 -2.31 -43.04 -11.57
CA ASN A 529 -1.65 -41.84 -11.05
C ASN A 529 -2.52 -40.56 -11.11
N ASN A 530 -3.85 -40.68 -11.29
CA ASN A 530 -4.75 -39.53 -11.22
C ASN A 530 -5.01 -39.13 -9.76
N PRO A 531 -5.09 -37.84 -9.42
CA PRO A 531 -5.39 -37.40 -8.06
C PRO A 531 -6.79 -37.82 -7.62
N LEU A 532 -6.90 -38.37 -6.41
CA LEU A 532 -8.19 -38.79 -5.86
C LEU A 532 -8.87 -37.73 -4.99
N GLY A 533 -8.11 -36.74 -4.51
CA GLY A 533 -8.55 -35.79 -3.48
C GLY A 533 -8.59 -36.41 -2.08
N GLY A 534 -9.11 -35.66 -1.12
CA GLY A 534 -9.27 -36.10 0.26
C GLY A 534 -10.31 -35.29 1.02
N ALA A 535 -10.88 -35.88 2.07
CA ALA A 535 -11.85 -35.22 2.95
C ALA A 535 -11.20 -34.30 4.00
N SER A 536 -9.86 -34.25 4.04
CA SER A 536 -9.11 -33.25 4.78
C SER A 536 -7.83 -32.84 4.07
N VAL A 537 -7.28 -31.69 4.45
CA VAL A 537 -6.01 -31.18 3.92
C VAL A 537 -5.25 -30.42 4.99
N ILE A 538 -3.93 -30.50 4.92
CA ILE A 538 -3.04 -29.61 5.65
C ILE A 538 -1.97 -29.09 4.71
N GLU A 539 -1.69 -27.79 4.80
CA GLU A 539 -0.67 -27.10 4.03
C GLU A 539 0.06 -26.10 4.92
N ALA A 540 1.37 -26.00 4.76
CA ALA A 540 2.23 -25.04 5.41
C ALA A 540 3.25 -24.51 4.39
N SER A 541 3.57 -23.24 4.46
CA SER A 541 4.59 -22.60 3.64
C SER A 541 5.34 -21.56 4.44
N VAL A 542 6.66 -21.53 4.25
CA VAL A 542 7.56 -20.52 4.79
C VAL A 542 8.33 -19.92 3.62
N GLU A 543 8.32 -18.60 3.52
CA GLU A 543 8.92 -17.85 2.43
C GLU A 543 9.75 -16.69 2.98
N LEU A 544 11.04 -16.67 2.64
CA LEU A 544 11.93 -15.55 2.91
C LEU A 544 12.01 -14.67 1.66
N ARG A 545 11.54 -13.43 1.78
CA ARG A 545 11.51 -12.44 0.71
C ARG A 545 12.58 -11.38 0.97
N GLN A 546 13.45 -11.14 -0.01
CA GLN A 546 14.51 -10.16 0.06
C GLN A 546 14.39 -9.17 -1.10
N ARG A 547 14.14 -7.89 -0.79
CA ARG A 547 14.15 -6.82 -1.78
C ARG A 547 15.60 -6.42 -2.11
N ILE A 548 15.88 -6.22 -3.40
CA ILE A 548 17.20 -5.91 -3.96
C ILE A 548 17.05 -4.66 -4.83
N GLY A 549 17.56 -3.52 -4.34
CA GLY A 549 17.30 -2.23 -4.97
C GLY A 549 15.81 -1.85 -4.93
N GLN A 550 15.35 -1.07 -5.90
CA GLN A 550 13.96 -0.59 -5.94
C GLN A 550 13.00 -1.55 -6.66
N SER A 551 13.49 -2.20 -7.73
CA SER A 551 12.63 -2.91 -8.69
C SER A 551 12.70 -4.44 -8.60
N PHE A 552 13.69 -5.01 -7.92
CA PHE A 552 13.89 -6.45 -7.88
C PHE A 552 13.81 -7.03 -6.48
N GLY A 553 13.50 -8.32 -6.40
CA GLY A 553 13.60 -9.10 -5.18
C GLY A 553 13.91 -10.56 -5.46
N ALA A 554 14.44 -11.23 -4.46
CA ALA A 554 14.68 -12.67 -4.45
C ALA A 554 13.83 -13.32 -3.36
N VAL A 555 13.46 -14.56 -3.59
CA VAL A 555 12.64 -15.34 -2.68
C VAL A 555 13.25 -16.73 -2.53
N ALA A 556 13.25 -17.26 -1.31
CA ALA A 556 13.48 -18.67 -1.02
C ALA A 556 12.29 -19.21 -0.24
N PHE A 557 11.84 -20.41 -0.55
CA PHE A 557 10.66 -20.98 0.09
C PHE A 557 10.78 -22.48 0.35
N ILE A 558 10.02 -22.94 1.33
CA ILE A 558 9.72 -24.34 1.59
C ILE A 558 8.22 -24.48 1.85
N ASP A 559 7.59 -25.40 1.13
CA ASP A 559 6.18 -25.72 1.23
C ASP A 559 6.03 -27.18 1.64
N ALA A 560 5.05 -27.48 2.48
CA ALA A 560 4.71 -28.84 2.88
C ALA A 560 3.19 -29.00 2.95
N GLY A 561 2.66 -30.10 2.42
CA GLY A 561 1.22 -30.34 2.50
C GLY A 561 0.75 -31.61 1.81
N SER A 562 -0.46 -32.03 2.15
CA SER A 562 -1.17 -33.12 1.49
C SER A 562 -2.66 -33.12 1.83
N ALA A 563 -3.47 -33.63 0.89
CA ALA A 563 -4.83 -34.07 1.16
C ALA A 563 -4.84 -35.50 1.72
N TYR A 564 -5.84 -35.85 2.54
CA TYR A 564 -5.99 -37.17 3.17
C TYR A 564 -7.43 -37.70 3.01
N PRO A 565 -7.62 -39.03 2.90
CA PRO A 565 -8.95 -39.63 2.74
C PRO A 565 -9.91 -39.37 3.91
N ASP A 566 -9.37 -39.32 5.13
CA ASP A 566 -10.16 -39.14 6.36
C ASP A 566 -10.51 -37.67 6.62
N TYR A 567 -11.55 -37.42 7.43
CA TYR A 567 -11.97 -36.05 7.83
C TYR A 567 -10.92 -35.32 8.67
N LEU A 568 -9.98 -36.05 9.27
CA LEU A 568 -8.82 -35.47 9.94
C LEU A 568 -7.54 -35.97 9.26
N PRO A 569 -6.53 -35.11 9.07
CA PRO A 569 -5.26 -35.52 8.47
C PRO A 569 -4.63 -36.67 9.25
N ASN A 570 -4.33 -37.76 8.56
CA ASN A 570 -3.69 -38.94 9.13
C ASN A 570 -2.29 -39.13 8.52
N PHE A 571 -1.29 -38.57 9.18
CA PHE A 571 0.11 -38.60 8.75
C PHE A 571 0.72 -40.01 8.72
N SER A 572 0.09 -40.98 9.38
CA SER A 572 0.53 -42.38 9.37
C SER A 572 0.19 -43.09 8.05
N LEU A 573 -0.79 -42.59 7.28
CA LEU A 573 -1.10 -43.12 5.95
C LEU A 573 0.02 -42.81 4.96
N PHE A 574 0.49 -41.57 4.95
CA PHE A 574 1.65 -41.12 4.20
C PHE A 574 2.13 -39.76 4.72
N ALA A 575 3.44 -39.53 4.60
CA ALA A 575 4.03 -38.25 4.95
C ALA A 575 3.57 -37.13 3.99
N PRO A 576 3.48 -35.86 4.47
CA PRO A 576 3.21 -34.71 3.62
C PRO A 576 4.21 -34.59 2.47
N ARG A 577 3.77 -34.04 1.34
CA ARG A 577 4.66 -33.68 0.24
C ARG A 577 5.38 -32.39 0.57
N VAL A 578 6.69 -32.35 0.33
CA VAL A 578 7.56 -31.22 0.68
C VAL A 578 8.26 -30.74 -0.58
N GLY A 579 8.06 -29.47 -0.91
CA GLY A 579 8.74 -28.80 -2.02
C GLY A 579 9.55 -27.62 -1.52
N ALA A 580 10.67 -27.35 -2.15
CA ALA A 580 11.50 -26.19 -1.85
C ALA A 580 11.94 -25.51 -3.14
N GLY A 581 12.24 -24.23 -3.06
CA GLY A 581 12.59 -23.49 -4.25
C GLY A 581 13.02 -22.07 -4.01
N ALA A 582 13.21 -21.38 -5.11
CA ALA A 582 13.59 -19.99 -5.15
C ALA A 582 12.85 -19.26 -6.26
N GLY A 583 12.78 -17.93 -6.14
CA GLY A 583 12.10 -17.10 -7.12
C GLY A 583 12.65 -15.69 -7.19
N VAL A 584 12.26 -15.01 -8.25
CA VAL A 584 12.54 -13.59 -8.49
C VAL A 584 11.23 -12.82 -8.47
N ARG A 585 11.29 -11.59 -7.99
CA ARG A 585 10.20 -10.63 -8.00
C ARG A 585 10.62 -9.40 -8.81
N TYR A 586 9.74 -8.93 -9.67
CA TYR A 586 9.85 -7.61 -10.29
C TYR A 586 8.73 -6.73 -9.73
N TYR A 587 9.09 -5.72 -8.94
CA TYR A 587 8.16 -4.82 -8.28
C TYR A 587 7.69 -3.75 -9.25
N THR A 588 6.37 -3.72 -9.48
CA THR A 588 5.70 -2.65 -10.22
C THR A 588 4.85 -1.80 -9.27
N ASP A 589 4.34 -0.67 -9.75
CA ASP A 589 3.48 0.22 -8.96
C ASP A 589 2.15 -0.43 -8.53
N PHE A 590 1.71 -1.49 -9.22
CA PHE A 590 0.45 -2.18 -8.95
C PHE A 590 0.62 -3.56 -8.28
N GLY A 591 1.85 -4.02 -8.09
CA GLY A 591 2.17 -5.29 -7.42
C GLY A 591 3.41 -6.00 -7.98
N PRO A 592 3.97 -6.98 -7.27
CA PRO A 592 5.11 -7.75 -7.76
C PRO A 592 4.70 -8.76 -8.83
N ILE A 593 5.47 -8.87 -9.91
CA ILE A 593 5.42 -10.01 -10.82
C ILE A 593 6.35 -11.08 -10.25
N ARG A 594 5.84 -12.29 -10.04
CA ARG A 594 6.63 -13.42 -9.52
C ARG A 594 7.05 -14.37 -10.64
N PHE A 595 8.26 -14.89 -10.49
CA PHE A 595 8.77 -16.07 -11.19
C PHE A 595 9.35 -17.01 -10.12
N ASP A 596 8.73 -18.15 -9.88
CA ASP A 596 9.15 -19.14 -8.89
C ASP A 596 9.53 -20.45 -9.58
N VAL A 597 10.58 -21.11 -9.09
CA VAL A 597 10.96 -22.48 -9.44
C VAL A 597 10.93 -23.32 -8.18
N GLY A 598 10.09 -24.37 -8.17
CA GLY A 598 9.97 -25.31 -7.05
C GLY A 598 10.42 -26.71 -7.45
N ILE A 599 11.07 -27.42 -6.52
CA ILE A 599 11.55 -28.79 -6.68
C ILE A 599 10.93 -29.66 -5.58
N PRO A 600 10.36 -30.83 -5.90
CA PRO A 600 9.85 -31.76 -4.90
C PRO A 600 11.01 -32.47 -4.18
N LEU A 601 11.06 -32.36 -2.84
CA LEU A 601 12.09 -32.99 -2.01
C LEU A 601 11.81 -34.47 -1.73
N ASN A 602 10.54 -34.86 -1.69
CA ASN A 602 10.11 -36.25 -1.50
C ASN A 602 9.22 -36.73 -2.67
N ARG A 603 9.83 -36.69 -3.86
CA ARG A 603 9.25 -37.04 -5.15
C ARG A 603 8.74 -38.50 -5.20
N ARG A 604 7.55 -38.72 -5.76
CA ARG A 604 7.04 -40.07 -6.13
C ARG A 604 7.29 -40.38 -7.60
N GLU A 605 7.09 -41.63 -7.98
CA GLU A 605 6.99 -42.01 -9.39
C GLU A 605 5.89 -41.19 -10.09
N GLY A 606 6.20 -40.69 -11.30
CA GLY A 606 5.31 -39.81 -12.06
C GLY A 606 5.32 -38.33 -11.64
N ASP A 607 6.01 -37.94 -10.57
CA ASP A 607 6.17 -36.52 -10.22
C ASP A 607 7.26 -35.85 -11.09
N PRO A 608 7.05 -34.61 -11.55
CA PRO A 608 8.03 -33.89 -12.36
C PRO A 608 9.28 -33.53 -11.54
N PRO A 609 10.42 -33.28 -12.21
CA PRO A 609 11.64 -32.87 -11.51
C PRO A 609 11.56 -31.45 -10.92
N PHE A 610 10.75 -30.57 -11.50
CA PHE A 610 10.54 -29.20 -11.02
C PHE A 610 9.21 -28.64 -11.57
N GLY A 611 8.77 -27.51 -11.02
CA GLY A 611 7.67 -26.70 -11.53
C GLY A 611 8.06 -25.22 -11.59
N VAL A 612 7.59 -24.52 -12.61
CA VAL A 612 7.77 -23.08 -12.82
C VAL A 612 6.41 -22.39 -12.70
N TYR A 613 6.40 -21.25 -12.00
CA TYR A 613 5.20 -20.47 -11.72
C TYR A 613 5.45 -19.00 -12.01
N VAL A 614 4.60 -18.40 -12.84
CA VAL A 614 4.63 -16.98 -13.19
C VAL A 614 3.25 -16.39 -12.98
N SER A 615 3.13 -15.37 -12.14
CA SER A 615 1.87 -14.64 -11.96
C SER A 615 2.10 -13.24 -11.39
N LEU A 616 1.03 -12.46 -11.30
CA LEU A 616 1.00 -11.20 -10.56
C LEU A 616 0.69 -11.48 -9.07
N GLY A 617 1.29 -10.69 -8.18
CA GLY A 617 1.14 -10.76 -6.72
C GLY A 617 2.14 -11.71 -6.04
N GLN A 618 2.13 -11.68 -4.71
CA GLN A 618 2.85 -12.66 -3.89
C GLN A 618 2.12 -14.02 -3.87
N ALA A 619 2.82 -15.09 -3.51
CA ALA A 619 2.24 -16.44 -3.47
C ALA A 619 1.10 -16.59 -2.44
N PHE A 620 1.17 -15.83 -1.35
CA PHE A 620 0.15 -15.76 -0.31
C PHE A 620 0.27 -14.46 0.50
#